data_AF-U2SK01-F1
#
_entry.id   AF-U2SK01-F1
#
_cell.length_a   1.000
_cell.length_b   1.000
_cell.length_c   1.000
_cell.angle_alpha   90.00
_cell.angle_beta   90.00
_cell.angle_gamma   90.00
#
_symmetry.space_group_name_H-M   'P 1'
#
loop_
_entity.id
_entity.type
_entity.pdbx_description
1 polymer ?
#
loop_
_entity_poly.entity_id
_entity_poly.type
_entity_poly.pdbx_seq_one_letter_code
_entity_poly.pdbx_strand_id
1 'polypeptide(L)'
;MKYKIKIVDESEKKEINIGEDEIIEIKYNIGLAENTDFANNRSSIEMTVTGKVISNIENNTNSENNENSNDNTDLYEQNKKNIIDLAKWAESYLEKNDYRNVEVFVNLGANKNIDYKFANMFVRNFSQELSIEKGIGVFVLHLKQKFHQKNKLDIK
;
A
#
# COMPACT_ATOMS: atom_id res chain seq x y z
N MET A 1 -8.97 -12.72 8.75
CA MET A 1 -7.59 -12.32 8.42
C MET A 1 -7.57 -10.82 8.25
N LYS A 2 -6.53 -10.15 8.74
CA LYS A 2 -6.39 -8.70 8.72
C LYS A 2 -5.03 -8.34 8.12
N TYR A 3 -4.97 -7.26 7.35
CA TYR A 3 -3.77 -6.84 6.64
C TYR A 3 -3.42 -5.40 6.98
N LYS A 4 -2.13 -5.11 7.13
CA LYS A 4 -1.63 -3.73 7.16
C LYS A 4 -0.46 -3.61 6.20
N ILE A 5 -0.30 -2.43 5.62
CA ILE A 5 0.85 -2.12 4.79
C ILE A 5 1.56 -0.92 5.37
N LYS A 6 2.89 -1.02 5.46
CA LYS A 6 3.78 0.10 5.77
C LYS A 6 4.72 0.31 4.59
N ILE A 7 4.68 1.50 4.00
CA ILE A 7 5.59 1.91 2.92
C ILE A 7 6.60 2.88 3.52
N VAL A 8 7.89 2.57 3.42
CA VAL A 8 8.97 3.33 4.04
C VAL A 8 9.85 3.93 2.97
N ASP A 9 9.93 5.26 2.97
CA ASP A 9 10.95 6.02 2.26
C ASP A 9 12.14 6.23 3.20
N GLU A 10 13.20 5.44 3.01
CA GLU A 10 14.41 5.53 3.84
C GLU A 10 15.19 6.84 3.60
N SER A 11 15.02 7.47 2.43
CA SER A 11 15.74 8.70 2.07
C SER A 11 15.14 9.91 2.77
N GLU A 12 13.82 9.98 2.84
CA GLU A 12 13.09 11.12 3.41
C GLU A 12 12.56 10.87 4.83
N LYS A 13 12.77 9.65 5.38
CA LYS A 13 12.20 9.20 6.66
C LYS A 13 10.68 9.39 6.72
N LYS A 14 10.02 9.18 5.58
CA LYS A 14 8.56 9.26 5.44
C LYS A 14 7.97 7.86 5.45
N GLU A 15 6.80 7.74 6.05
CA GLU A 15 6.07 6.49 6.15
C GLU A 15 4.61 6.69 5.72
N ILE A 16 4.11 5.78 4.90
CA ILE A 16 2.69 5.67 4.57
C ILE A 16 2.18 4.39 5.23
N ASN A 17 1.20 4.51 6.13
CA ASN A 17 0.65 3.39 6.88
C ASN A 17 -0.80 3.19 6.44
N ILE A 18 -1.07 2.10 5.72
CA ILE A 18 -2.40 1.75 5.22
C ILE A 18 -2.98 0.67 6.14
N GLY A 19 -4.08 1.01 6.80
CA GLY A 19 -4.74 0.18 7.80
C GLY A 19 -5.63 -0.92 7.22
N GLU A 20 -6.14 -1.76 8.12
CA GLU A 20 -6.97 -2.93 7.80
C GLU A 20 -8.28 -2.55 7.10
N ASP A 21 -8.87 -1.42 7.49
CA ASP A 21 -10.15 -0.93 6.95
C ASP A 21 -9.99 -0.24 5.58
N GLU A 22 -8.76 0.15 5.23
CA GLU A 22 -8.42 0.80 3.97
C GLU A 22 -8.08 -0.22 2.87
N ILE A 23 -7.72 -1.46 3.20
CA ILE A 23 -7.24 -2.46 2.24
C ILE A 23 -8.38 -3.37 1.78
N ILE A 24 -8.52 -3.54 0.46
CA ILE A 24 -9.42 -4.53 -0.16
C ILE A 24 -8.65 -5.81 -0.48
N GLU A 25 -7.50 -5.67 -1.15
CA GLU A 25 -6.73 -6.80 -1.66
C GLU A 25 -5.25 -6.48 -1.80
N ILE A 26 -4.39 -7.47 -1.51
CA ILE A 26 -2.97 -7.45 -1.82
C ILE A 26 -2.63 -8.70 -2.62
N LYS A 27 -2.05 -8.50 -3.81
CA LYS A 27 -1.52 -9.58 -4.66
C LYS A 27 -0.03 -9.33 -4.89
N TYR A 28 0.79 -10.37 -4.82
CA TYR A 28 2.16 -10.29 -5.28
C TYR A 28 2.56 -11.55 -6.04
N ASN A 29 3.45 -11.38 -7.01
CA ASN A 29 4.02 -12.46 -7.80
C ASN A 29 5.54 -12.31 -7.85
N ILE A 30 6.24 -13.43 -7.71
CA ILE A 30 7.69 -13.50 -7.85
C ILE A 30 7.95 -14.16 -9.20
N GLY A 31 8.35 -13.37 -10.20
CA GLY A 31 8.73 -13.91 -11.50
C GLY A 31 10.05 -14.67 -11.39
N LEU A 32 10.10 -15.92 -11.87
CA LEU A 32 11.34 -16.66 -12.09
C LEU A 32 11.77 -16.44 -13.55
N ALA A 33 13.08 -16.33 -13.80
CA ALA A 33 13.59 -16.16 -15.16
C ALA A 33 13.24 -17.39 -16.01
N GLU A 34 12.81 -17.17 -17.26
CA GLU A 34 12.55 -18.26 -18.20
C GLU A 34 13.82 -19.04 -18.56
N ASN A 35 13.58 -20.28 -19.00
CA ASN A 35 14.43 -21.48 -18.97
C ASN A 35 15.72 -21.48 -19.82
N THR A 36 16.33 -20.33 -20.13
CA THR A 36 17.53 -20.27 -20.99
C THR A 36 18.70 -19.44 -20.46
N ASP A 37 18.55 -18.71 -19.35
CA ASP A 37 19.66 -17.93 -18.78
C ASP A 37 19.99 -18.41 -17.36
N PHE A 38 21.21 -18.94 -17.18
CA PHE A 38 21.78 -19.50 -15.94
C PHE A 38 21.92 -18.51 -14.76
N ALA A 39 21.24 -17.37 -14.80
CA ALA A 39 21.30 -16.37 -13.75
C ALA A 39 19.89 -15.96 -13.30
N ASN A 40 19.59 -16.24 -12.03
CA ASN A 40 18.42 -15.77 -11.26
C ASN A 40 18.34 -14.22 -11.13
N ASN A 41 19.13 -13.51 -11.94
CA ASN A 41 19.30 -12.07 -11.98
C ASN A 41 18.06 -11.36 -12.55
N ARG A 42 17.23 -12.02 -13.36
CA ARG A 42 16.00 -11.43 -13.93
C ARG A 42 14.75 -11.61 -13.08
N SER A 43 14.83 -12.30 -11.95
CA SER A 43 13.66 -12.43 -11.07
C SER A 43 13.26 -11.06 -10.51
N SER A 44 12.00 -10.68 -10.63
CA SER A 44 11.44 -9.44 -10.09
C SER A 44 10.15 -9.73 -9.34
N ILE A 45 9.88 -8.95 -8.31
CA ILE A 45 8.60 -8.97 -7.62
C ILE A 45 7.69 -7.90 -8.22
N GLU A 46 6.47 -8.29 -8.55
CA GLU A 46 5.38 -7.36 -8.87
C GLU A 46 4.31 -7.49 -7.79
N MET A 47 3.72 -6.37 -7.40
CA MET A 47 2.69 -6.32 -6.36
C MET A 47 1.56 -5.41 -6.83
N THR A 48 0.33 -5.76 -6.51
CA THR A 48 -0.85 -4.93 -6.69
C THR A 48 -1.55 -4.78 -5.35
N VAL A 49 -1.74 -3.54 -4.91
CA VAL A 49 -2.50 -3.19 -3.71
C VAL A 49 -3.77 -2.47 -4.15
N THR A 50 -4.92 -2.99 -3.74
CA THR A 50 -6.23 -2.37 -3.97
C THR A 50 -6.78 -1.92 -2.63
N GLY A 51 -7.17 -0.65 -2.53
CA GLY A 51 -7.70 -0.06 -1.30
C GLY A 51 -8.83 0.93 -1.53
N LYS A 52 -9.45 1.37 -0.44
CA LYS A 52 -10.61 2.27 -0.42
C LYS A 52 -10.19 3.72 -0.19
N VAL A 53 -10.96 4.61 -0.79
CA VAL A 53 -11.02 6.03 -0.42
C VAL A 53 -12.20 6.17 0.53
N ILE A 54 -11.90 6.41 1.80
CA ILE A 54 -12.90 6.45 2.88
C ILE A 54 -13.45 7.88 2.98
N SER A 55 -14.77 8.00 3.08
CA SER A 55 -15.49 9.28 3.21
C SER A 55 -16.31 9.31 4.50
N ASN A 56 -16.42 10.48 5.13
CA ASN A 56 -17.22 10.72 6.34
C ASN A 56 -18.54 11.44 6.08
N ILE A 57 -18.98 11.57 4.81
CA ILE A 57 -20.16 12.36 4.43
C ILE A 57 -21.42 11.95 5.23
N GLU A 58 -21.62 10.65 5.49
CA GLU A 58 -22.79 10.15 6.24
C GLU A 58 -22.76 10.47 7.74
N ASN A 59 -21.58 10.71 8.32
CA ASN A 59 -21.45 11.03 9.75
C ASN A 59 -21.81 12.48 10.08
N ASN A 60 -21.87 13.36 9.07
CA ASN A 60 -22.09 14.79 9.28
C ASN A 60 -23.58 15.16 9.40
N THR A 61 -24.50 14.25 9.07
CA THR A 61 -25.95 14.50 9.11
C THR A 61 -26.60 14.33 10.49
N ASN A 62 -25.87 13.84 11.51
CA ASN A 62 -26.41 13.62 12.87
C ASN A 62 -25.68 14.38 13.98
N SER A 63 -24.79 15.33 13.64
CA SER A 63 -23.97 16.01 14.64
C SER A 63 -24.65 17.27 15.21
N GLU A 64 -25.82 17.11 15.83
CA GLU A 64 -26.33 18.11 16.79
C GLU A 64 -26.09 17.70 18.24
N ASN A 65 -25.75 16.45 18.57
CA ASN A 65 -25.39 16.09 19.95
C ASN A 65 -24.53 14.83 19.99
N ASN A 66 -23.21 14.97 20.14
CA ASN A 66 -22.38 14.08 20.97
C ASN A 66 -20.92 14.57 20.97
N GLU A 67 -20.57 15.27 22.05
CA GLU A 67 -19.19 15.42 22.51
C GLU A 67 -18.69 14.04 22.95
N ASN A 68 -18.06 13.28 22.04
CA ASN A 68 -17.06 12.21 22.30
C ASN A 68 -16.84 11.37 21.04
N SER A 69 -16.02 11.82 20.09
CA SER A 69 -15.55 10.99 18.96
C SER A 69 -14.24 11.51 18.38
N ASN A 70 -13.16 11.49 19.19
CA ASN A 70 -11.81 11.84 18.71
C ASN A 70 -11.14 10.72 17.89
N ASP A 71 -11.65 9.49 17.90
CA ASP A 71 -11.00 8.35 17.24
C ASP A 71 -11.37 8.19 15.76
N ASN A 72 -12.56 8.64 15.35
CA ASN A 72 -13.02 8.50 13.97
C ASN A 72 -12.47 9.59 13.04
N THR A 73 -12.15 10.78 13.55
CA THR A 73 -11.59 11.88 12.75
C THR A 73 -10.19 11.57 12.22
N ASP A 74 -9.43 10.76 12.95
CA ASP A 74 -8.06 10.38 12.57
C ASP A 74 -8.03 9.43 11.36
N LEU A 75 -8.95 8.46 11.28
CA LEU A 75 -8.95 7.49 10.17
C LEU A 75 -9.19 8.15 8.79
N TYR A 76 -10.15 9.07 8.68
CA TYR A 76 -10.45 9.72 7.40
C TYR A 76 -9.32 10.66 6.96
N GLU A 77 -8.78 11.45 7.88
CA GLU A 77 -7.66 12.35 7.57
C GLU A 77 -6.38 11.56 7.25
N GLN A 78 -6.13 10.46 7.96
CA GLN A 78 -5.03 9.55 7.67
C GLN A 78 -5.20 8.86 6.31
N ASN A 79 -6.38 8.35 5.99
CA ASN A 79 -6.65 7.74 4.67
C ASN A 79 -6.47 8.75 3.53
N LYS A 80 -7.01 9.96 3.69
CA LYS A 80 -6.84 11.06 2.74
C LYS A 80 -5.36 11.39 2.54
N LYS A 81 -4.60 11.53 3.63
CA LYS A 81 -3.16 11.78 3.58
C LYS A 81 -2.42 10.64 2.88
N ASN A 82 -2.73 9.38 3.22
CA ASN A 82 -2.16 8.20 2.60
C ASN A 82 -2.35 8.23 1.08
N ILE A 83 -3.57 8.49 0.60
CA ILE A 83 -3.89 8.54 -0.83
C ILE A 83 -3.09 9.63 -1.54
N ILE A 84 -2.98 10.82 -0.94
CA ILE A 84 -2.18 11.92 -1.50
C ILE A 84 -0.70 11.54 -1.57
N ASP A 85 -0.16 10.91 -0.52
CA ASP A 85 1.24 10.51 -0.47
C ASP A 85 1.54 9.34 -1.43
N LEU A 86 0.58 8.45 -1.67
CA LEU A 86 0.65 7.42 -2.71
C LEU A 86 0.67 8.03 -4.12
N ALA A 87 -0.21 9.00 -4.39
CA ALA A 87 -0.25 9.70 -5.66
C ALA A 87 1.06 10.45 -5.94
N LYS A 88 1.60 11.16 -4.94
CA LYS A 88 2.91 11.84 -5.04
C LYS A 88 4.05 10.86 -5.30
N TRP A 89 4.03 9.70 -4.64
CA TRP A 89 5.03 8.67 -4.91
C TRP A 89 4.91 8.11 -6.34
N ALA A 90 3.69 7.98 -6.87
CA ALA A 90 3.49 7.61 -8.26
C ALA A 90 4.03 8.66 -9.25
N GLU A 91 4.00 9.94 -8.87
CA GLU A 91 4.54 11.04 -9.68
C GLU A 91 6.08 11.17 -9.61
N SER A 92 6.75 10.67 -8.57
CA SER A 92 8.22 10.77 -8.40
C SER A 92 9.02 9.85 -9.35
N TYR A 93 8.45 9.45 -10.47
CA TYR A 93 9.06 8.55 -11.43
C TYR A 93 10.41 9.11 -11.93
N LEU A 94 11.47 8.27 -11.88
CA LEU A 94 12.86 8.62 -12.22
C LEU A 94 13.57 9.58 -11.24
N GLU A 95 12.95 9.94 -10.12
CA GLU A 95 13.63 10.70 -9.07
C GLU A 95 14.49 9.79 -8.17
N LYS A 96 15.39 10.41 -7.40
CA LYS A 96 16.30 9.68 -6.50
C LYS A 96 15.56 8.91 -5.38
N ASN A 97 14.34 9.34 -5.06
CA ASN A 97 13.44 8.84 -4.01
C ASN A 97 12.31 7.93 -4.55
N ASP A 98 12.39 7.48 -5.81
CA ASP A 98 11.38 6.61 -6.46
C ASP A 98 11.25 5.23 -5.78
N TYR A 99 12.30 4.78 -5.08
CA TYR A 99 12.34 3.47 -4.43
C TYR A 99 11.95 3.53 -2.96
N ARG A 100 11.00 2.69 -2.55
CA ARG A 100 10.56 2.52 -1.17
C ARG A 100 10.49 1.06 -0.77
N ASN A 101 10.62 0.78 0.52
CA ASN A 101 10.40 -0.55 1.07
C ASN A 101 8.92 -0.72 1.40
N VAL A 102 8.36 -1.90 1.13
CA VAL A 102 6.96 -2.21 1.43
C VAL A 102 6.92 -3.38 2.39
N GLU A 103 6.34 -3.15 3.56
CA GLU A 103 6.13 -4.16 4.60
C GLU A 103 4.65 -4.51 4.65
N VAL A 104 4.31 -5.79 4.54
CA VAL A 104 2.95 -6.31 4.59
C VAL A 104 2.83 -7.20 5.83
N PHE A 105 1.98 -6.78 6.76
CA PHE A 105 1.71 -7.49 8.01
C PHE A 105 0.39 -8.24 7.86
N VAL A 106 0.43 -9.57 8.00
CA VAL A 106 -0.75 -10.43 7.86
C VAL A 106 -1.05 -11.08 9.20
N ASN A 107 -2.19 -10.74 9.80
CA ASN A 107 -2.70 -11.38 11.00
C ASN A 107 -3.67 -12.50 10.64
N LEU A 108 -3.25 -13.75 10.90
CA LEU A 108 -4.02 -14.97 10.63
C LEU A 108 -5.01 -15.32 11.75
N GLY A 109 -4.96 -14.61 12.88
CA GLY A 109 -5.67 -14.92 14.11
C GLY A 109 -4.87 -15.87 15.01
N ALA A 110 -5.37 -16.09 16.24
CA ALA A 110 -4.77 -16.99 17.23
C ALA A 110 -3.27 -16.74 17.48
N ASN A 111 -2.85 -15.48 17.56
CA ASN A 111 -1.46 -15.04 17.73
C ASN A 111 -0.50 -15.51 16.63
N LYS A 112 -1.00 -15.83 15.43
CA LYS A 112 -0.19 -16.17 14.26
C LYS A 112 -0.17 -15.01 13.29
N ASN A 113 1.03 -14.56 12.95
CA ASN A 113 1.27 -13.50 11.98
C ASN A 113 2.25 -13.98 10.90
N ILE A 114 2.20 -13.34 9.74
CA ILE A 114 3.23 -13.45 8.71
C ILE A 114 3.59 -12.03 8.29
N ASP A 115 4.87 -11.70 8.34
CA ASP A 115 5.36 -10.39 7.95
C ASP A 115 6.23 -10.51 6.70
N TYR A 116 5.85 -9.82 5.63
CA TYR A 116 6.60 -9.77 4.37
C TYR A 116 7.26 -8.40 4.21
N LYS A 117 8.54 -8.37 3.84
CA LYS A 117 9.25 -7.13 3.52
C LYS A 117 9.83 -7.17 2.12
N PHE A 118 9.30 -6.32 1.25
CA PHE A 118 9.69 -6.15 -0.14
C PHE A 118 10.59 -4.92 -0.27
N ALA A 119 11.84 -5.15 -0.66
CA ALA A 119 12.82 -4.07 -0.74
C ALA A 119 12.77 -3.35 -2.09
N ASN A 120 13.01 -2.03 -2.09
CA ASN A 120 13.20 -1.20 -3.28
C ASN A 120 12.13 -1.39 -4.37
N MET A 121 10.87 -1.28 -3.95
CA MET A 121 9.72 -1.22 -4.84
C MET A 121 9.60 0.20 -5.39
N PHE A 122 9.11 0.34 -6.62
CA PHE A 122 8.74 1.60 -7.23
C PHE A 122 7.32 1.48 -7.82
N VAL A 123 6.66 2.62 -8.03
CA VAL A 123 5.31 2.63 -8.60
C VAL A 123 5.39 2.45 -10.11
N ARG A 124 4.77 1.39 -10.62
CA ARG A 124 4.65 1.15 -12.06
C ARG A 124 3.39 1.80 -12.64
N ASN A 125 2.31 1.79 -11.86
CA ASN A 125 1.04 2.40 -12.23
C ASN A 125 0.23 2.71 -10.97
N PHE A 126 -0.41 3.87 -10.95
CA PHE A 126 -1.39 4.24 -9.92
C PHE A 126 -2.68 4.66 -10.59
N SER A 127 -3.79 4.08 -10.14
CA SER A 127 -5.13 4.37 -10.64
C SER A 127 -6.04 4.67 -9.46
N GLN A 128 -6.91 5.66 -9.62
CA GLN A 128 -7.95 5.98 -8.66
C GLN A 128 -9.27 6.14 -9.40
N GLU A 129 -10.31 5.47 -8.89
CA GLU A 129 -11.68 5.61 -9.36
C GLU A 129 -12.52 6.22 -8.25
N LEU A 130 -13.22 7.31 -8.55
CA LEU A 130 -14.17 7.96 -7.66
C LEU A 130 -15.53 7.96 -8.36
N SER A 131 -16.54 7.33 -7.76
CA SER A 131 -17.86 7.22 -8.38
C SER A 131 -18.95 7.58 -7.38
N ILE A 132 -19.74 8.59 -7.74
CA ILE A 132 -20.95 8.99 -7.00
C ILE A 132 -21.99 7.87 -7.11
N GLU A 133 -22.19 7.31 -8.30
CA GLU A 133 -23.17 6.24 -8.54
C GLU A 133 -22.86 4.96 -7.74
N LYS A 134 -21.58 4.60 -7.61
CA LYS A 134 -21.16 3.43 -6.82
C LYS A 134 -21.04 3.75 -5.33
N GLY A 135 -21.08 5.02 -4.94
CA GLY A 135 -20.89 5.48 -3.56
C GLY A 135 -19.54 5.12 -2.94
N ILE A 136 -18.56 4.70 -3.75
CA ILE A 136 -17.29 4.14 -3.29
C ILE A 136 -16.16 4.73 -4.14
N GLY A 137 -15.07 5.14 -3.48
CA GLY A 137 -13.79 5.40 -4.15
C GLY A 137 -12.82 4.25 -3.91
N VAL A 138 -12.08 3.86 -4.95
CA VAL A 138 -11.08 2.79 -4.92
C VAL A 138 -9.78 3.29 -5.53
N PHE A 139 -8.65 2.89 -4.96
CA PHE A 139 -7.34 3.05 -5.60
C PHE A 139 -6.70 1.70 -5.88
N VAL A 140 -5.91 1.65 -6.94
CA VAL A 140 -5.10 0.49 -7.33
C VAL A 140 -3.66 0.96 -7.53
N LEU A 141 -2.75 0.41 -6.74
CA LEU A 141 -1.32 0.69 -6.77
C LEU A 141 -0.59 -0.55 -7.30
N HIS A 142 0.02 -0.43 -8.48
CA HIS A 142 0.89 -1.46 -9.04
C HIS A 142 2.34 -1.10 -8.76
N LEU A 143 3.03 -2.00 -8.08
CA LEU A 143 4.42 -1.85 -7.70
C LEU A 143 5.28 -2.88 -8.42
N LYS A 144 6.53 -2.50 -8.68
CA LYS A 144 7.54 -3.39 -9.21
C LYS A 144 8.84 -3.21 -8.44
N GLN A 145 9.56 -4.31 -8.23
CA GLN A 145 10.87 -4.27 -7.60
C GLN A 145 11.96 -3.86 -8.59
N LYS A 146 12.94 -3.09 -8.11
CA LYS A 146 14.18 -2.82 -8.86
C LYS A 146 14.88 -4.11 -9.30
N PHE A 147 15.34 -4.17 -10.54
CA PHE A 147 16.10 -5.31 -11.04
C PHE A 147 17.43 -5.55 -10.27
N HIS A 148 17.90 -6.79 -10.26
CA HIS A 148 19.22 -7.22 -9.75
C HIS A 148 19.49 -6.99 -8.25
N GLN A 149 18.49 -7.16 -7.38
CA GLN A 149 18.69 -7.13 -5.93
C GLN A 149 18.99 -8.53 -5.36
N LYS A 150 19.98 -8.61 -4.44
CA LYS A 150 20.30 -9.85 -3.70
C LYS A 150 19.23 -10.20 -2.65
N ASN A 151 18.65 -9.19 -1.98
CA ASN A 151 17.67 -9.35 -0.92
C ASN A 151 16.30 -8.82 -1.37
N LYS A 152 15.52 -9.69 -2.03
CA LYS A 152 14.26 -9.28 -2.69
C LYS A 152 13.05 -9.28 -1.76
N LEU A 153 12.96 -10.29 -0.90
CA LEU A 153 11.87 -10.50 0.02
C LEU A 153 12.44 -11.09 1.31
N ASP A 154 12.09 -10.50 2.44
CA ASP A 154 12.32 -11.06 3.78
C ASP A 154 10.95 -11.48 4.35
N ILE A 155 10.89 -12.67 4.97
CA ILE A 155 9.65 -13.26 5.50
C ILE A 155 9.92 -13.68 6.94
N LYS A 156 9.07 -13.23 7.86
CA LYS A 156 9.17 -13.54 9.30
C LYS A 156 7.88 -14.12 9.85
#